data_AF-A0A1M7ED63-F1
#
_entry.id   AF-A0A1M7ED63-F1
#
_cell.length_a   1.000
_cell.length_b   1.000
_cell.length_c   1.000
_cell.angle_alpha   90.00
_cell.angle_beta   90.00
_cell.angle_gamma   90.00
#
_symmetry.space_group_name_H-M   'P 1'
#
loop_
_entity.id
_entity.type
_entity.pdbx_description
1 polymer ?
#
loop_
_entity_poly.entity_id
_entity_poly.type
_entity_poly.pdbx_seq_one_letter_code
_entity_poly.pdbx_strand_id
1 'polypeptide(L)'
;MSTVTFEESGMQFGPFENKDVFAAEKFSQKKHLVSKSVEFVLFRGKKAIFLEAKSSIPQSSDDINNNFLPSIAEKLSDTLHLVASDYMKILSERDSLLDPLKGRNWEQLSINYYVVLKGMPKDQLPALHDMFNAYPLLNKLKKIWSPNKSGWVKVINDVKARDMGLIASGND
;
A
#
# COMPACT_ATOMS: atom_id res chain seq x y z
N MET A 1 -15.04 19.53 -2.99
CA MET A 1 -13.82 18.96 -2.37
C MET A 1 -12.92 18.47 -3.49
N SER A 2 -11.60 18.63 -3.40
CA SER A 2 -10.69 18.18 -4.46
C SER A 2 -10.40 16.69 -4.32
N THR A 3 -10.50 15.97 -5.44
CA THR A 3 -10.21 14.54 -5.52
C THR A 3 -8.97 14.29 -6.37
N VAL A 4 -8.39 13.10 -6.22
CA VAL A 4 -7.24 12.63 -7.01
C VAL A 4 -7.46 11.18 -7.45
N THR A 5 -6.93 10.84 -8.62
CA THR A 5 -6.84 9.50 -9.16
C THR A 5 -5.38 9.11 -9.37
N PHE A 6 -5.11 7.81 -9.40
CA PHE A 6 -3.78 7.24 -9.67
C PHE A 6 -3.90 6.20 -10.77
N GLU A 7 -3.05 6.28 -11.80
CA GLU A 7 -3.01 5.31 -12.89
C GLU A 7 -1.84 4.37 -12.68
N GLU A 8 -2.10 3.21 -12.07
CA GLU A 8 -1.05 2.29 -11.63
C GLU A 8 -1.28 0.89 -12.17
N SER A 9 -0.24 0.32 -12.78
CA SER A 9 -0.31 -1.05 -13.34
C SER A 9 -1.48 -1.27 -14.31
N GLY A 10 -1.88 -0.22 -15.04
CA GLY A 10 -3.01 -0.24 -15.96
C GLY A 10 -4.38 -0.33 -15.27
N MET A 11 -4.48 0.15 -14.03
CA MET A 11 -5.71 0.31 -13.25
C MET A 11 -5.84 1.77 -12.81
N GLN A 12 -7.05 2.32 -12.80
CA GLN A 12 -7.31 3.67 -12.31
C GLN A 12 -7.88 3.60 -10.88
N PHE A 13 -7.04 3.94 -9.89
CA PHE A 13 -7.45 4.03 -8.50
C PHE A 13 -8.10 5.38 -8.19
N GLY A 14 -9.12 5.36 -7.34
CA GLY A 14 -9.91 6.53 -6.99
C GLY A 14 -11.18 6.69 -7.85
N PRO A 15 -11.79 7.90 -7.83
CA PRO A 15 -11.32 9.10 -7.18
C PRO A 15 -11.31 9.01 -5.65
N PHE A 16 -10.27 9.57 -5.01
CA PHE A 16 -10.16 9.71 -3.56
C PHE A 16 -10.13 11.18 -3.15
N GLU A 17 -10.67 11.53 -1.99
CA GLU A 17 -10.53 12.88 -1.45
C GLU A 17 -9.06 13.15 -1.11
N ASN A 18 -8.51 14.30 -1.53
CA ASN A 18 -7.07 14.60 -1.34
C ASN A 18 -6.62 14.51 0.12
N LYS A 19 -7.46 14.94 1.06
CA LYS A 19 -7.16 14.85 2.49
C LYS A 19 -6.97 13.41 2.98
N ASP A 20 -7.52 12.43 2.27
CA ASP A 20 -7.57 11.03 2.67
C ASP A 20 -6.52 10.16 1.97
N VAL A 21 -5.65 10.73 1.13
CA VAL A 21 -4.65 9.95 0.40
C VAL A 21 -3.28 10.61 0.39
N PHE A 22 -2.30 9.90 0.96
CA PHE A 22 -0.89 10.25 0.87
C PHE A 22 -0.26 9.59 -0.35
N ALA A 23 0.14 10.39 -1.34
CA ALA A 23 0.82 9.91 -2.56
C ALA A 23 2.31 9.60 -2.27
N ALA A 24 2.55 8.46 -1.62
CA ALA A 24 3.86 8.07 -1.09
C ALA A 24 4.95 7.98 -2.18
N GLU A 25 4.66 7.37 -3.34
CA GLU A 25 5.65 7.28 -4.42
C GLU A 25 6.06 8.67 -4.94
N LYS A 26 5.07 9.52 -5.23
CA LYS A 26 5.30 10.90 -5.67
C LYS A 26 6.09 11.71 -4.64
N PHE A 27 5.81 11.54 -3.36
CA PHE A 27 6.55 12.19 -2.29
C PHE A 27 8.02 11.75 -2.26
N SER A 28 8.28 10.45 -2.28
CA SER A 28 9.64 9.90 -2.26
C SER A 28 10.45 10.32 -3.48
N GLN A 29 9.84 10.33 -4.68
CA GLN A 29 10.45 10.86 -5.90
C GLN A 29 10.80 12.35 -5.77
N LYS A 30 9.84 13.18 -5.34
CA LYS A 30 10.02 14.63 -5.18
C LYS A 30 11.10 14.98 -4.16
N LYS A 31 11.21 14.19 -3.09
CA LYS A 31 12.20 14.37 -2.02
C LYS A 31 13.52 13.65 -2.28
N HIS A 32 13.67 12.98 -3.42
CA HIS A 32 14.86 12.19 -3.77
C HIS A 32 15.26 11.21 -2.65
N LEU A 33 14.27 10.59 -2.00
CA LEU A 33 14.53 9.62 -0.96
C LEU A 33 15.07 8.33 -1.58
N VAL A 34 16.06 7.72 -0.93
CA VAL A 34 16.59 6.41 -1.32
C VAL A 34 15.56 5.29 -1.06
N SER A 35 14.55 5.55 -0.23
CA SER A 35 13.51 4.58 0.12
C SER A 35 12.65 4.19 -1.08
N LYS A 36 12.26 2.91 -1.13
CA LYS A 36 11.21 2.47 -2.06
C LYS A 36 9.84 2.78 -1.45
N SER A 37 8.88 3.22 -2.23
CA SER A 37 7.55 3.52 -1.72
C SER A 37 6.48 2.77 -2.48
N VAL A 38 5.40 2.45 -1.76
CA VAL A 38 4.16 2.05 -2.42
C VAL A 38 3.55 3.24 -3.13
N GLU A 39 2.58 2.98 -4.01
CA GLU A 39 1.95 4.02 -4.81
C GLU A 39 1.31 5.11 -3.93
N PHE A 40 0.51 4.69 -2.96
CA PHE A 40 -0.10 5.60 -1.99
C PHE A 40 -0.56 4.91 -0.70
N VAL A 41 -0.86 5.74 0.30
CA VAL A 41 -1.55 5.34 1.54
C VAL A 41 -2.92 6.00 1.57
N LEU A 42 -3.97 5.18 1.60
CA LEU A 42 -5.37 5.64 1.68
C LEU A 42 -5.89 5.52 3.12
N PHE A 43 -6.45 6.60 3.64
CA PHE A 43 -7.13 6.66 4.92
C PHE A 43 -8.63 6.51 4.69
N ARG A 44 -9.22 5.42 5.20
CA ARG A 44 -10.66 5.17 5.09
C ARG A 44 -11.24 4.74 6.43
N GLY A 45 -11.94 5.68 7.09
CA GLY A 45 -12.40 5.49 8.47
C GLY A 45 -11.22 5.20 9.40
N LYS A 46 -11.26 4.06 10.11
CA LYS A 46 -10.19 3.62 11.02
C LYS A 46 -9.10 2.78 10.33
N LYS A 47 -8.96 2.85 9.00
CA LYS A 47 -7.98 2.06 8.26
C LYS A 47 -6.97 2.97 7.55
N ALA A 48 -5.69 2.69 7.72
CA ALA A 48 -4.63 3.14 6.82
C ALA A 48 -4.29 1.97 5.88
N ILE A 49 -4.49 2.17 4.59
CA ILE A 49 -4.29 1.16 3.53
C ILE A 49 -3.07 1.57 2.73
N PHE A 50 -1.97 0.85 2.90
CA PHE A 50 -0.75 1.00 2.09
C PHE A 50 -0.93 0.14 0.84
N LEU A 51 -0.95 0.75 -0.33
CA LEU A 51 -1.36 0.08 -1.56
C LEU A 51 -0.24 0.04 -2.59
N GLU A 52 0.18 -1.17 -2.93
CA GLU A 52 1.05 -1.47 -4.07
C GLU A 52 0.23 -2.15 -5.16
N ALA A 53 0.42 -1.74 -6.42
CA ALA A 53 -0.24 -2.35 -7.56
C ALA A 53 0.77 -3.02 -8.50
N LYS A 54 0.39 -4.16 -9.09
CA LYS A 54 1.19 -4.85 -10.12
C LYS A 54 0.30 -5.30 -11.29
N SER A 55 0.84 -5.16 -12.50
CA SER A 55 0.18 -5.61 -13.73
C SER A 55 0.42 -7.09 -14.03
N SER A 56 1.45 -7.68 -13.43
CA SER A 56 1.85 -9.08 -13.62
C SER A 56 2.64 -9.60 -12.44
N ILE A 57 2.75 -10.93 -12.36
CA ILE A 57 3.66 -11.64 -11.46
C ILE A 57 4.69 -12.42 -12.29
N PRO A 58 5.90 -12.68 -11.75
CA PRO A 58 6.81 -13.62 -12.38
C PRO A 58 6.24 -15.03 -12.45
N GLN A 59 6.65 -15.78 -13.48
CA GLN A 59 6.27 -17.20 -13.64
C GLN A 59 7.17 -18.15 -12.83
N SER A 60 8.41 -17.74 -12.58
CA SER A 60 9.38 -18.54 -11.82
C SER A 60 9.23 -18.31 -10.32
N SER A 61 9.11 -19.37 -9.55
CA SER A 61 9.14 -19.32 -8.08
C SER A 61 10.42 -18.67 -7.55
N ASP A 62 11.56 -18.85 -8.23
CA ASP A 62 12.83 -18.23 -7.82
C ASP A 62 12.75 -16.71 -7.96
N ASP A 63 12.16 -16.20 -9.04
CA ASP A 63 12.01 -14.77 -9.26
C ASP A 63 10.97 -14.16 -8.31
N ILE A 64 9.91 -14.92 -7.99
CA ILE A 64 8.94 -14.52 -6.96
C ILE A 64 9.64 -14.33 -5.60
N ASN A 65 10.45 -15.31 -5.19
CA ASN A 65 11.09 -15.32 -3.87
C ASN A 65 12.26 -14.34 -3.75
N ASN A 66 13.06 -14.20 -4.81
CA ASN A 66 14.30 -13.42 -4.76
C ASN A 66 14.12 -11.96 -5.16
N ASN A 67 13.10 -11.63 -5.96
CA ASN A 67 12.94 -10.27 -6.51
C ASN A 67 11.55 -9.68 -6.20
N PHE A 68 10.47 -10.38 -6.53
CA PHE A 68 9.11 -9.83 -6.42
C PHE A 68 8.68 -9.59 -4.97
N LEU A 69 8.73 -10.62 -4.12
CA LEU A 69 8.35 -10.51 -2.71
C LEU A 69 9.25 -9.52 -1.95
N PRO A 70 10.59 -9.58 -2.05
CA PRO A 70 11.46 -8.63 -1.36
C PRO A 70 11.20 -7.19 -1.79
N SER A 71 11.03 -6.94 -3.09
CA SER A 71 10.81 -5.57 -3.59
C SER A 71 9.51 -4.97 -3.05
N ILE A 72 8.43 -5.74 -2.98
CA ILE A 72 7.14 -5.24 -2.48
C ILE A 72 7.19 -5.12 -0.95
N ALA A 73 7.82 -6.08 -0.26
CA ALA A 73 7.98 -6.03 1.19
C ALA A 73 8.80 -4.81 1.64
N GLU A 74 9.86 -4.47 0.91
CA GLU A 74 10.68 -3.27 1.13
C GLU A 74 9.85 -1.99 0.94
N LYS A 75 9.11 -1.85 -0.17
CA LYS A 75 8.20 -0.71 -0.40
C LYS A 75 7.20 -0.51 0.75
N LEU A 76 6.59 -1.60 1.21
CA LEU A 76 5.63 -1.58 2.32
C LEU A 76 6.29 -1.20 3.64
N SER A 77 7.47 -1.74 3.93
CA SER A 77 8.27 -1.43 5.12
C SER A 77 8.69 0.04 5.16
N ASP A 78 9.30 0.51 4.08
CA ASP A 78 9.84 1.85 3.96
C ASP A 78 8.74 2.90 4.03
N THR A 79 7.59 2.66 3.37
CA THR A 79 6.47 3.59 3.45
C THR A 79 5.90 3.66 4.87
N LEU A 80 5.84 2.55 5.61
CA LEU A 80 5.42 2.57 7.01
C LEU A 80 6.39 3.38 7.87
N HIS A 81 7.70 3.21 7.68
CA HIS A 81 8.71 4.02 8.39
C HIS A 81 8.62 5.50 8.02
N LEU A 82 8.33 5.83 6.76
CA LEU A 82 8.13 7.20 6.30
C LEU A 82 6.90 7.85 6.96
N VAL A 83 5.80 7.11 7.04
CA VAL A 83 4.60 7.57 7.74
C VAL A 83 4.86 7.74 9.24
N ALA A 84 5.60 6.83 9.85
CA ALA A 84 5.99 6.92 11.25
C ALA A 84 6.94 8.11 11.52
N SER A 85 7.86 8.40 10.60
CA SER A 85 8.79 9.53 10.73
C SER A 85 8.07 10.88 10.61
N ASP A 86 7.05 10.98 9.75
CA ASP A 86 6.15 12.13 9.71
C ASP A 86 5.39 12.29 11.05
N TYR A 87 4.81 11.20 11.58
CA TYR A 87 4.11 11.23 12.86
C TYR A 87 5.02 11.72 14.02
N MET A 88 6.26 11.26 14.04
CA MET A 88 7.28 11.68 15.01
C MET A 88 7.85 13.08 14.73
N LYS A 89 7.41 13.74 13.65
CA LYS A 89 7.89 15.06 13.20
C LYS A 89 9.39 15.10 12.92
N ILE A 90 9.95 13.98 12.50
CA ILE A 90 11.36 13.86 12.10
C ILE A 90 11.57 14.49 10.72
N LEU A 91 10.58 14.37 9.83
CA LEU A 91 10.58 15.06 8.54
C LEU A 91 10.47 16.57 8.80
N SER A 92 11.60 17.27 8.66
CA SER A 92 11.78 18.67 9.08
C SER A 92 11.12 19.69 8.14
N GLU A 93 10.77 19.30 6.91
CA GLU A 93 10.15 20.17 5.92
C GLU A 93 8.67 19.82 5.70
N ARG A 94 7.79 20.80 5.90
CA ARG A 94 6.36 20.64 5.58
C ARG A 94 6.17 20.61 4.06
N ASP A 95 6.07 19.41 3.50
CA ASP A 95 5.55 19.18 2.16
C ASP A 95 4.02 19.07 2.19
N SER A 96 3.32 19.71 1.26
CA SER A 96 1.86 19.60 1.15
C SER A 96 1.40 18.16 0.88
N LEU A 97 2.26 17.32 0.30
CA LEU A 97 1.98 15.90 0.13
C LEU A 97 1.83 15.16 1.47
N LEU A 98 2.34 15.68 2.58
CA LEU A 98 2.18 15.10 3.93
C LEU A 98 0.90 15.58 4.62
N ASP A 99 0.17 16.55 4.06
CA ASP A 99 -1.10 17.05 4.63
C ASP A 99 -2.12 15.96 4.99
N PRO A 100 -2.27 14.88 4.19
CA PRO A 100 -3.18 13.77 4.52
C PRO A 100 -2.84 13.04 5.83
N LEU A 101 -1.59 13.12 6.30
CA LEU A 101 -1.11 12.51 7.53
C LEU A 101 -1.40 13.38 8.77
N LYS A 102 -1.69 14.68 8.58
CA LYS A 102 -1.89 15.63 9.67
C LYS A 102 -3.15 15.32 10.48
N GLY A 103 -3.03 15.40 11.81
CA GLY A 103 -4.15 15.25 12.73
C GLY A 103 -4.76 13.86 12.77
N ARG A 104 -4.12 12.85 12.16
CA ARG A 104 -4.58 11.46 12.22
C ARG A 104 -4.35 10.89 13.62
N ASN A 105 -5.39 10.27 14.17
CA ASN A 105 -5.27 9.51 15.42
C ASN A 105 -4.73 8.11 15.11
N TRP A 106 -3.41 7.97 15.14
CA TRP A 106 -2.71 6.73 14.83
C TRP A 106 -3.03 5.57 15.77
N GLU A 107 -3.39 5.85 17.03
CA GLU A 107 -3.76 4.84 18.01
C GLU A 107 -5.03 4.07 17.60
N GLN A 108 -5.92 4.73 16.87
CA GLN A 108 -7.18 4.13 16.42
C GLN A 108 -7.10 3.52 15.02
N LEU A 109 -6.01 3.74 14.28
CA LEU A 109 -5.85 3.22 12.93
C LEU A 109 -5.44 1.74 12.96
N SER A 110 -6.07 0.95 12.10
CA SER A 110 -5.51 -0.32 11.65
C SER A 110 -4.63 -0.08 10.42
N ILE A 111 -3.38 -0.49 10.50
CA ILE A 111 -2.49 -0.58 9.35
C ILE A 111 -2.87 -1.83 8.55
N ASN A 112 -3.09 -1.66 7.24
CA ASN A 112 -3.36 -2.75 6.33
C ASN A 112 -2.50 -2.56 5.07
N TYR A 113 -1.88 -3.64 4.61
CA TYR A 113 -1.13 -3.67 3.37
C TYR A 113 -1.95 -4.34 2.28
N TYR A 114 -2.06 -3.70 1.14
CA TYR A 114 -2.80 -4.17 -0.02
C TYR A 114 -1.85 -4.32 -1.19
N VAL A 115 -1.77 -5.53 -1.73
CA VAL A 115 -1.10 -5.81 -2.99
C VAL A 115 -2.19 -6.12 -4.00
N VAL A 116 -2.37 -5.25 -4.98
CA VAL A 116 -3.42 -5.36 -6.01
C VAL A 116 -2.82 -5.89 -7.30
N LEU A 117 -3.27 -7.05 -7.74
CA LEU A 117 -2.76 -7.75 -8.92
C LEU A 117 -3.78 -7.71 -10.05
N LYS A 118 -3.48 -7.00 -11.14
CA LYS A 118 -4.38 -6.88 -12.29
C LYS A 118 -4.59 -8.24 -12.94
N GLY A 119 -5.86 -8.62 -13.19
CA GLY A 119 -6.22 -9.80 -13.96
C GLY A 119 -5.92 -11.14 -13.29
N MET A 120 -5.49 -11.13 -12.01
CA MET A 120 -5.15 -12.35 -11.29
C MET A 120 -6.41 -13.18 -10.97
N PRO A 121 -6.45 -14.47 -11.35
CA PRO A 121 -7.53 -15.37 -10.97
C PRO A 121 -7.65 -15.52 -9.45
N LYS A 122 -8.90 -15.60 -8.95
CA LYS A 122 -9.19 -15.61 -7.50
C LYS A 122 -8.60 -16.83 -6.79
N ASP A 123 -8.51 -17.96 -7.46
CA ASP A 123 -7.95 -19.23 -6.97
C ASP A 123 -6.42 -19.20 -6.82
N GLN A 124 -5.73 -18.28 -7.51
CA GLN A 124 -4.27 -18.09 -7.37
C GLN A 124 -3.88 -17.11 -6.26
N LEU A 125 -4.81 -16.25 -5.80
CA LEU A 125 -4.56 -15.28 -4.74
C LEU A 125 -4.13 -15.89 -3.39
N PRO A 126 -4.70 -17.02 -2.91
CA PRO A 126 -4.34 -17.58 -1.61
C PRO A 126 -2.87 -17.94 -1.48
N ALA A 127 -2.27 -18.55 -2.51
CA ALA A 127 -0.87 -18.93 -2.50
C ALA A 127 0.05 -17.70 -2.31
N LEU A 128 -0.18 -16.63 -3.09
CA LEU A 128 0.57 -15.39 -2.95
C LEU A 128 0.31 -14.70 -1.61
N HIS A 129 -0.95 -14.68 -1.16
CA HIS A 129 -1.31 -14.16 0.15
C HIS A 129 -0.51 -14.82 1.27
N ASP A 130 -0.40 -16.15 1.23
CA ASP A 130 0.33 -16.91 2.24
C ASP A 130 1.83 -16.66 2.16
N MET A 131 2.40 -16.56 0.95
CA MET A 131 3.80 -16.19 0.76
C MET A 131 4.12 -14.81 1.36
N PHE A 132 3.29 -13.79 1.10
CA PHE A 132 3.48 -12.45 1.68
C PHE A 132 3.35 -12.45 3.21
N ASN A 133 2.40 -13.20 3.76
CA ASN A 133 2.19 -13.27 5.21
C ASN A 133 3.24 -14.13 5.93
N ALA A 134 3.89 -15.06 5.22
CA ALA A 134 5.03 -15.83 5.71
C ALA A 134 6.36 -15.10 5.55
N TYR A 135 6.44 -14.08 4.68
CA TYR A 135 7.70 -13.39 4.38
C TYR A 135 8.30 -12.74 5.66
N PRO A 136 9.58 -13.01 6.00
CA PRO A 136 10.15 -12.65 7.31
C PRO A 136 10.02 -11.18 7.69
N LEU A 137 10.29 -10.26 6.75
CA LEU A 137 10.20 -8.81 7.00
C LEU A 137 8.75 -8.39 7.34
N LEU A 138 7.78 -8.85 6.56
CA LEU A 138 6.37 -8.50 6.75
C LEU A 138 5.80 -9.13 8.02
N ASN A 139 6.21 -10.36 8.34
CA ASN A 139 5.82 -11.02 9.58
C ASN A 139 6.41 -10.29 10.81
N LYS A 140 7.67 -9.82 10.74
CA LYS A 140 8.27 -8.98 11.78
C LYS A 140 7.49 -7.67 11.95
N LEU A 141 7.18 -6.97 10.86
CA LEU A 141 6.40 -5.73 10.91
C LEU A 141 5.01 -5.96 11.51
N LYS A 142 4.31 -7.02 11.09
CA LYS A 142 3.01 -7.41 11.66
C LYS A 142 3.09 -7.57 13.19
N LYS A 143 4.11 -8.26 13.71
CA LYS A 143 4.27 -8.48 15.15
C LYS A 143 4.50 -7.19 15.94
N ILE A 144 5.10 -6.17 15.32
CA ILE A 144 5.37 -4.87 15.95
C ILE A 144 4.15 -3.95 15.85
N TRP A 145 3.58 -3.84 14.65
CA TRP A 145 2.61 -2.80 14.29
C TRP A 145 1.16 -3.28 14.27
N SER A 146 0.91 -4.59 14.36
CA SER A 146 -0.43 -5.17 14.45
C SER A 146 -0.46 -6.52 15.17
N PRO A 147 0.08 -6.61 16.40
CA PRO A 147 0.18 -7.89 17.11
C PRO A 147 -1.18 -8.59 17.31
N ASN A 148 -2.27 -7.81 17.38
CA ASN A 148 -3.62 -8.30 17.69
C ASN A 148 -4.58 -8.37 16.48
N LYS A 149 -4.11 -8.16 15.24
CA LYS A 149 -4.99 -8.12 14.06
C LYS A 149 -4.64 -9.22 13.05
N SER A 150 -5.67 -9.96 12.61
CA SER A 150 -5.58 -10.89 11.49
C SER A 150 -5.62 -10.14 10.15
N GLY A 151 -4.85 -10.60 9.16
CA GLY A 151 -4.88 -10.05 7.79
C GLY A 151 -4.10 -8.74 7.60
N TRP A 152 -2.81 -8.73 7.96
CA TRP A 152 -1.88 -7.60 7.78
C TRP A 152 -1.65 -7.29 6.30
N VAL A 153 -1.25 -8.30 5.50
CA VAL A 153 -1.16 -8.17 4.04
C VAL A 153 -2.34 -8.86 3.39
N LYS A 154 -3.01 -8.13 2.51
CA LYS A 154 -4.11 -8.61 1.67
C LYS A 154 -3.64 -8.57 0.22
N VAL A 155 -3.64 -9.72 -0.41
CA VAL A 155 -3.41 -9.84 -1.85
C VAL A 155 -4.77 -9.97 -2.51
N ILE A 156 -5.10 -9.01 -3.37
CA ILE A 156 -6.39 -8.95 -4.05
C ILE A 156 -6.18 -8.72 -5.54
N ASN A 157 -7.17 -9.09 -6.33
CA ASN A 157 -7.19 -8.74 -7.75
C ASN A 157 -7.96 -7.44 -8.00
N ASP A 158 -7.94 -6.98 -9.25
CA ASP A 158 -8.63 -5.79 -9.71
C ASP A 158 -10.16 -5.89 -9.54
N VAL A 159 -10.75 -7.08 -9.73
CA VAL A 159 -12.18 -7.33 -9.45
C VAL A 159 -12.51 -7.00 -7.99
N LYS A 160 -11.77 -7.57 -7.04
CA LYS A 160 -12.00 -7.31 -5.61
C LYS A 160 -11.68 -5.86 -5.24
N ALA A 161 -10.68 -5.25 -5.88
CA ALA A 161 -10.36 -3.84 -5.67
C ALA A 161 -11.49 -2.90 -6.16
N ARG A 162 -12.16 -3.23 -7.28
CA ARG A 162 -13.39 -2.53 -7.73
C ARG A 162 -14.54 -2.70 -6.74
N ASP A 163 -14.80 -3.92 -6.25
CA ASP A 163 -15.84 -4.18 -5.23
C ASP A 163 -15.61 -3.36 -3.95
N MET A 164 -14.34 -3.09 -3.64
CA MET A 164 -13.93 -2.30 -2.48
C MET A 164 -13.95 -0.80 -2.76
N GLY A 165 -14.29 -0.35 -3.96
CA GLY A 165 -14.22 1.06 -4.37
C GLY A 165 -12.81 1.62 -4.27
N LEU A 166 -11.79 0.80 -4.58
CA LEU A 166 -10.40 1.25 -4.71
C LEU A 166 -10.09 1.63 -6.16
N ILE A 167 -10.61 0.87 -7.12
CA ILE A 167 -10.51 1.14 -8.55
C ILE A 167 -11.86 1.66 -9.02
N ALA A 168 -11.86 2.67 -9.89
CA ALA A 168 -13.09 3.14 -10.53
C ALA A 168 -13.79 1.97 -11.25
N SER A 169 -15.11 1.91 -11.17
CA SER A 169 -15.90 1.06 -12.04
C SER A 169 -15.74 1.60 -13.47
N GLY A 170 -14.77 1.08 -14.21
CA GLY A 170 -14.74 1.29 -15.67
C GLY A 170 -16.02 0.69 -16.24
N ASN A 171 -16.70 1.43 -17.12
CA ASN A 171 -17.71 0.82 -17.98
C ASN A 171 -17.00 -0.28 -18.79
N ASP A 172 -17.46 -1.53 -18.61
CA ASP A 172 -17.04 -2.66 -19.44
C ASP A 172 -17.25 -2.36 -20.94
#